data_AF-A0A6G1RQR4-F1
#
_entry.id   AF-A0A6G1RQR4-F1
#
_cell.length_a   1.000
_cell.length_b   1.000
_cell.length_c   1.000
_cell.angle_alpha   90.00
_cell.angle_beta   90.00
_cell.angle_gamma   90.00
#
_symmetry.space_group_name_H-M   'P 1'
#
loop_
_entity.id
_entity.type
_entity.pdbx_description
1 polymer ?
#
loop_
_entity_poly.entity_id
_entity_poly.type
_entity_poly.pdbx_seq_one_letter_code
_entity_poly.pdbx_strand_id
1 'polypeptide(L)'
;MSGCWMSSLYFIYCFKENMQWLWSEHRSYLLGYFLAVGTASFAACYRHGPLTTELSINLFACTLQLTSFVLIYGGVTIPQVAYAVIAVSLCSKGLGYPLGAACHIGRKMKNHFRSKKLVFKHLTEEEYREQGETETVRALEELRSFCRNPGFPSWLAVSKLQYPHRFAGFVLGSPHVSPAESKAHEEEYGIGSFFLEEQLFEMRAESEQGDPATSIHEGEDEEEEDEDETHKQTAFPYATELL
;
A
#
# COMPACT_ATOMS: atom_id res chain seq x y z
N MET A 1 -49.07 39.94 25.66
CA MET A 1 -47.93 39.15 25.14
C MET A 1 -46.78 40.01 24.57
N SER A 2 -46.76 41.33 24.75
CA SER A 2 -45.65 42.22 24.32
C SER A 2 -44.63 42.57 25.42
N GLY A 3 -44.97 42.35 26.69
CA GLY A 3 -44.08 42.66 27.83
C GLY A 3 -42.86 41.75 27.97
N CYS A 4 -42.93 40.49 27.49
CA CYS A 4 -41.82 39.53 27.59
C CYS A 4 -40.63 39.91 26.71
N TRP A 5 -40.89 40.54 25.56
CA TRP A 5 -39.83 41.02 24.67
C TRP A 5 -39.11 42.23 25.26
N MET A 6 -39.85 43.15 25.90
CA MET A 6 -39.25 44.31 26.56
C MET A 6 -38.47 43.91 27.82
N SER A 7 -38.97 42.93 28.59
CA SER A 7 -38.25 42.37 29.73
C SER A 7 -36.96 41.66 29.31
N SER A 8 -37.00 40.88 28.23
CA SER A 8 -35.80 40.24 27.65
C SER A 8 -34.78 41.26 27.17
N LEU A 9 -35.22 42.30 26.44
CA LEU A 9 -34.33 43.39 25.99
C LEU A 9 -33.73 44.17 27.17
N TYR A 10 -34.52 44.43 28.22
CA TYR A 10 -34.04 45.11 29.42
C TYR A 10 -33.02 44.24 30.18
N PHE A 11 -33.27 42.92 30.28
CA PHE A 11 -32.33 41.98 30.86
C PHE A 11 -31.03 41.91 30.07
N ILE A 12 -31.09 41.86 28.74
CA ILE A 12 -29.91 41.89 27.85
C ILE A 12 -29.14 43.21 28.03
N TYR A 13 -29.85 44.34 28.12
CA TYR A 13 -29.24 45.64 28.32
C TYR A 13 -28.52 45.73 29.67
N CYS A 14 -29.20 45.37 30.77
CA CYS A 14 -28.60 45.28 32.11
C CYS A 14 -27.42 44.30 32.15
N PHE A 15 -27.55 43.15 31.51
CA PHE A 15 -26.49 42.16 31.44
C PHE A 15 -25.27 42.70 30.69
N LYS A 16 -25.47 43.39 29.57
CA LYS A 16 -24.37 43.99 28.80
C LYS A 16 -23.65 45.06 29.60
N GLU A 17 -24.39 45.96 30.25
CA GLU A 17 -23.83 47.06 31.04
C GLU A 17 -23.01 46.53 32.24
N ASN A 18 -23.59 45.60 33.02
CA ASN A 18 -22.90 44.98 34.15
C ASN A 18 -21.71 44.13 33.71
N MET A 19 -21.81 43.40 32.60
CA MET A 19 -20.70 42.61 32.08
C MET A 19 -19.57 43.49 31.58
N GLN A 20 -19.87 44.63 30.93
CA GLN A 20 -18.84 45.57 30.51
C GLN A 20 -18.10 46.19 31.70
N TRP A 21 -18.83 46.58 32.75
CA TRP A 21 -18.26 47.14 33.97
C TRP A 21 -17.42 46.10 34.77
N LEU A 22 -17.93 44.87 34.92
CA LEU A 22 -17.22 43.78 35.59
C LEU A 22 -15.98 43.35 34.80
N TRP A 23 -16.07 43.35 33.47
CA TRP A 23 -14.95 43.03 32.58
C TRP A 23 -13.86 44.10 32.60
N SER A 24 -14.20 45.39 32.75
CA SER A 24 -13.18 46.44 32.84
C SER A 24 -12.44 46.41 34.17
N GLU A 25 -13.14 46.18 35.28
CA GLU A 25 -12.55 46.28 36.62
C GLU A 25 -11.79 45.01 37.03
N HIS A 26 -12.27 43.82 36.66
CA HIS A 26 -11.75 42.53 37.13
C HIS A 26 -11.41 41.53 36.01
N ARG A 27 -10.92 42.05 34.88
CA ARG A 27 -10.58 41.26 33.68
C ARG A 27 -9.72 40.02 33.98
N SER A 28 -8.67 40.16 34.79
CA SER A 28 -7.73 39.08 35.09
C SER A 28 -8.36 37.96 35.93
N TYR A 29 -9.23 38.32 36.88
CA TYR A 29 -9.92 37.35 37.74
C TYR A 29 -10.97 36.55 36.97
N LEU A 30 -11.73 37.22 36.10
CA LEU A 30 -12.67 36.56 35.20
C LEU A 30 -11.96 35.60 34.25
N LEU A 31 -10.84 36.03 33.66
CA LEU A 31 -10.05 35.19 32.76
C LEU A 31 -9.51 33.94 33.48
N GLY A 32 -9.03 34.10 34.71
CA GLY A 32 -8.58 33.00 35.57
C GLY A 32 -9.70 32.03 35.93
N TYR A 33 -10.89 32.53 36.24
CA TYR A 33 -12.07 31.70 36.55
C TYR A 33 -12.51 30.87 35.34
N PHE A 34 -12.63 31.48 34.16
CA PHE A 34 -12.97 30.76 32.92
C PHE A 34 -11.92 29.69 32.57
N LEU A 35 -10.63 29.99 32.79
CA LEU A 35 -9.56 29.03 32.56
C LEU A 35 -9.64 27.85 33.54
N ALA A 36 -9.86 28.11 34.84
CA ALA A 36 -9.97 27.08 35.86
C ALA A 36 -11.21 26.20 35.65
N VAL A 37 -12.38 26.80 35.36
CA VAL A 37 -13.62 26.05 35.11
C VAL A 37 -13.54 25.29 33.78
N GLY A 38 -12.97 25.89 32.74
CA GLY A 38 -12.78 25.24 31.44
C GLY A 38 -11.84 24.04 31.51
N THR A 39 -10.72 24.17 32.23
CA THR A 39 -9.77 23.06 32.45
C THR A 39 -10.37 21.97 33.34
N ALA A 40 -11.09 22.32 34.40
CA ALA A 40 -11.77 21.35 35.25
C ALA A 40 -12.87 20.58 34.51
N SER A 41 -13.67 21.27 33.70
CA SER A 41 -14.72 20.67 32.88
C SER A 41 -14.11 19.75 31.83
N PHE A 42 -13.01 20.17 31.20
CA PHE A 42 -12.30 19.33 30.26
C PHE A 42 -11.69 18.09 30.94
N ALA A 43 -11.04 18.24 32.09
CA ALA A 43 -10.49 17.13 32.86
C ALA A 43 -11.58 16.14 33.30
N ALA A 44 -12.76 16.66 33.68
CA ALA A 44 -13.92 15.85 34.02
C ALA A 44 -14.45 15.08 32.81
N CYS A 45 -14.56 15.72 31.63
CA CYS A 45 -14.94 15.07 30.38
C CYS A 45 -13.93 13.98 29.96
N TYR A 46 -12.64 14.24 30.14
CA TYR A 46 -11.57 13.26 29.85
C TYR A 46 -11.58 12.08 30.82
N ARG A 47 -11.95 12.32 32.08
CA ARG A 47 -12.07 11.30 33.12
C ARG A 47 -13.30 10.39 32.95
N HIS A 48 -14.38 10.87 32.35
CA HIS A 48 -15.67 10.14 32.26
C HIS A 48 -15.86 9.32 30.98
N GLY A 49 -14.95 9.34 30.00
CA GLY A 49 -15.06 8.44 28.85
C GLY A 49 -13.91 8.53 27.85
N PRO A 50 -13.51 7.40 27.24
CA PRO A 50 -12.41 7.37 26.28
C PRO A 50 -12.89 7.87 24.92
N LEU A 51 -12.47 9.09 24.55
CA LEU A 51 -12.64 9.64 23.20
C LEU A 51 -11.58 9.01 22.27
N THR A 52 -11.85 7.82 21.77
CA THR A 52 -10.93 6.99 20.95
C THR A 52 -10.99 7.27 19.44
N THR A 53 -11.82 8.21 18.97
CA THR A 53 -11.89 8.55 17.54
C THR A 53 -10.95 9.70 17.21
N GLU A 54 -10.15 9.57 16.15
CA GLU A 54 -9.19 10.61 15.73
C GLU A 54 -9.84 11.99 15.46
N LEU A 55 -11.12 11.98 15.06
CA LEU A 55 -11.91 13.19 14.86
C LEU A 55 -12.13 13.95 16.16
N SER A 56 -12.40 13.25 17.26
CA SER A 56 -12.63 13.86 18.56
C SER A 56 -11.36 14.46 19.16
N ILE A 57 -10.20 13.83 18.92
CA ILE A 57 -8.89 14.35 19.32
C ILE A 57 -8.58 15.65 18.56
N ASN A 58 -8.84 15.67 17.25
CA ASN A 58 -8.63 16.87 16.43
C ASN A 58 -9.60 18.00 16.76
N LEU A 59 -10.89 17.69 17.02
CA LEU A 59 -11.86 18.68 17.48
C LEU A 59 -11.46 19.25 18.85
N PHE A 60 -10.98 18.40 19.75
CA PHE A 60 -10.53 18.83 21.05
C PHE A 60 -9.26 19.70 20.99
N ALA A 61 -8.29 19.32 20.17
CA ALA A 61 -7.12 20.16 19.89
C ALA A 61 -7.54 21.51 19.32
N CYS A 62 -8.55 21.54 18.43
CA CYS A 62 -9.10 22.75 17.84
C CYS A 62 -9.78 23.65 18.89
N THR A 63 -10.61 23.10 19.79
CA THR A 63 -11.28 23.89 20.83
C THR A 63 -10.29 24.47 21.82
N LEU A 64 -9.31 23.69 22.29
CA LEU A 64 -8.21 24.22 23.12
C LEU A 64 -7.44 25.33 22.42
N GLN A 65 -7.21 25.18 21.12
CA GLN A 65 -6.53 26.18 20.33
C GLN A 65 -7.33 27.47 20.15
N LEU A 66 -8.66 27.39 20.05
CA LEU A 66 -9.56 28.53 19.98
C LEU A 66 -9.66 29.22 21.35
N THR A 67 -9.81 28.44 22.43
CA THR A 67 -9.79 28.92 23.81
C THR A 67 -8.49 29.65 24.12
N SER A 68 -7.34 29.12 23.69
CA SER A 68 -6.04 29.80 23.82
C SER A 68 -6.03 31.16 23.11
N PHE A 69 -6.57 31.24 21.90
CA PHE A 69 -6.63 32.49 21.12
C PHE A 69 -7.51 33.55 21.81
N VAL A 70 -8.67 33.14 22.34
CA VAL A 70 -9.58 34.00 23.09
C VAL A 70 -8.93 34.48 24.39
N LEU A 71 -8.19 33.62 25.09
CA LEU A 71 -7.46 33.98 26.31
C LEU A 71 -6.29 34.91 26.03
N ILE A 72 -5.59 34.77 24.90
CA ILE A 72 -4.51 35.69 24.49
C ILE A 72 -5.09 37.06 24.17
N TYR A 73 -6.20 37.13 23.41
CA TYR A 73 -6.91 38.37 23.14
C TYR A 73 -7.50 38.99 24.41
N GLY A 74 -7.92 38.15 25.35
CA GLY A 74 -8.43 38.52 26.66
C GLY A 74 -7.34 39.03 27.62
N GLY A 75 -6.16 38.42 27.63
CA GLY A 75 -5.14 38.62 28.66
C GLY A 75 -4.12 39.72 28.35
N VAL A 76 -3.90 40.06 27.09
CA VAL A 76 -2.86 41.01 26.72
C VAL A 76 -3.37 42.45 26.81
N THR A 77 -2.80 43.22 27.74
CA THR A 77 -3.03 44.66 27.92
C THR A 77 -2.31 45.52 26.87
N ILE A 78 -1.36 44.96 26.12
CA ILE A 78 -0.52 45.66 25.13
C ILE A 78 -0.84 45.17 23.70
N PRO A 79 -1.46 45.98 22.84
CA PRO A 79 -1.97 45.55 21.53
C PRO A 79 -0.88 44.96 20.61
N GLN A 80 0.36 45.42 20.72
CA GLN A 80 1.49 44.95 19.91
C GLN A 80 1.83 43.47 20.15
N VAL A 81 1.77 43.02 21.41
CA VAL A 81 2.04 41.63 21.77
C VAL A 81 0.89 40.73 21.30
N ALA A 82 -0.36 41.23 21.35
CA ALA A 82 -1.52 40.51 20.84
C ALA A 82 -1.39 40.23 19.34
N TYR A 83 -1.01 41.23 18.52
CA TYR A 83 -0.79 41.03 17.08
C TYR A 83 0.34 40.05 16.77
N ALA A 84 1.45 40.11 17.51
CA ALA A 84 2.56 39.18 17.32
C ALA A 84 2.14 37.72 17.60
N VAL A 85 1.40 37.48 18.69
CA VAL A 85 0.94 36.14 19.04
C VAL A 85 -0.16 35.64 18.08
N ILE A 86 -1.04 36.53 17.62
CA ILE A 86 -2.04 36.25 16.57
C ILE A 86 -1.34 35.84 15.27
N ALA A 87 -0.31 36.60 14.84
CA ALA A 87 0.46 36.31 13.64
C ALA A 87 1.21 34.98 13.74
N VAL A 88 1.92 34.73 14.85
CA VAL A 88 2.62 33.46 15.09
C VAL A 88 1.65 32.28 15.16
N SER A 89 0.47 32.46 15.76
CA SER A 89 -0.54 31.41 15.79
C SER A 89 -1.25 31.19 14.45
N LEU A 90 -1.39 32.22 13.60
CA LEU A 90 -1.86 32.07 12.22
C LEU A 90 -0.81 31.37 11.36
N CYS A 91 0.48 31.62 11.58
CA CYS A 91 1.55 30.85 10.94
C CYS A 91 1.60 29.40 11.41
N SER A 92 1.33 29.12 12.69
CA SER A 92 1.35 27.75 13.22
C SER A 92 0.07 26.94 12.93
N LYS A 93 -1.10 27.58 12.87
CA LYS A 93 -2.38 26.93 12.51
C LYS A 93 -2.68 26.94 11.02
N GLY A 94 -2.33 28.03 10.35
CA GLY A 94 -2.53 28.21 8.92
C GLY A 94 -1.63 27.32 8.08
N LEU A 95 -0.76 26.50 8.68
CA LEU A 95 -0.04 25.43 7.99
C LEU A 95 -0.91 24.18 7.78
N GLY A 96 -1.89 23.88 8.65
CA GLY A 96 -2.67 22.64 8.55
C GLY A 96 -3.56 22.57 7.30
N TYR A 97 -4.13 23.70 6.88
CA TYR A 97 -5.02 23.82 5.72
C TYR A 97 -4.28 23.78 4.36
N PRO A 98 -3.20 24.55 4.11
CA PRO A 98 -2.43 24.47 2.88
C PRO A 98 -1.61 23.20 2.79
N LEU A 99 -1.17 22.59 3.90
CA LEU A 99 -0.47 21.31 3.87
C LEU A 99 -1.42 20.17 3.47
N GLY A 100 -2.66 20.16 3.99
CA GLY A 100 -3.70 19.23 3.55
C GLY A 100 -4.05 19.40 2.06
N ALA A 101 -4.21 20.64 1.60
CA ALA A 101 -4.46 20.95 0.19
C ALA A 101 -3.26 20.56 -0.71
N ALA A 102 -2.02 20.85 -0.29
CA ALA A 102 -0.81 20.50 -1.02
C ALA A 102 -0.57 18.98 -1.06
N CYS A 103 -0.87 18.24 0.02
CA CYS A 103 -0.84 16.79 0.02
C CYS A 103 -1.94 16.19 -0.88
N HIS A 104 -3.13 16.80 -0.93
CA HIS A 104 -4.21 16.38 -1.82
C HIS A 104 -3.86 16.63 -3.30
N ILE A 105 -3.33 17.81 -3.62
CA ILE A 105 -2.82 18.15 -4.96
C ILE A 105 -1.63 17.26 -5.33
N GLY A 106 -0.71 17.02 -4.40
CA GLY A 106 0.44 16.12 -4.57
C GLY A 106 0.03 14.67 -4.79
N ARG A 107 -1.00 14.16 -4.09
CA ARG A 107 -1.60 12.84 -4.36
C ARG A 107 -2.26 12.80 -5.73
N LYS A 108 -3.01 13.83 -6.13
CA LYS A 108 -3.65 13.89 -7.44
C LYS A 108 -2.64 13.95 -8.57
N MET A 109 -1.55 14.72 -8.39
CA MET A 109 -0.42 14.80 -9.31
C MET A 109 0.33 13.47 -9.39
N LYS A 110 0.65 12.85 -8.25
CA LYS A 110 1.27 11.52 -8.18
C LYS A 110 0.41 10.44 -8.84
N ASN A 111 -0.92 10.52 -8.69
CA ASN A 111 -1.86 9.61 -9.36
C ASN A 111 -1.90 9.86 -10.86
N HIS A 112 -1.91 11.12 -11.33
CA HIS A 112 -1.79 11.43 -12.75
C HIS A 112 -0.44 10.98 -13.35
N PHE A 113 0.65 11.11 -12.62
CA PHE A 113 1.97 10.59 -13.01
C PHE A 113 2.05 9.05 -12.91
N ARG A 114 1.32 8.42 -11.98
CA ARG A 114 1.16 6.96 -11.88
C ARG A 114 0.26 6.40 -12.98
N SER A 115 -0.74 7.12 -13.46
CA SER A 115 -1.50 6.76 -14.67
C SER A 115 -0.66 6.88 -15.94
N LYS A 116 0.38 7.72 -15.91
CA LYS A 116 1.46 7.75 -16.91
C LYS A 116 2.57 6.72 -16.65
N LYS A 117 2.52 5.94 -15.55
CA LYS A 117 3.45 4.82 -15.34
C LYS A 117 3.14 3.84 -16.46
N LEU A 118 4.03 3.87 -17.45
CA LEU A 118 4.04 3.10 -18.68
C LEU A 118 3.25 1.82 -18.50
N VAL A 119 2.14 1.72 -19.22
CA VAL A 119 1.48 0.45 -19.44
C VAL A 119 2.56 -0.40 -20.11
N PHE A 120 3.24 -1.23 -19.31
CA PHE A 120 4.11 -2.25 -19.86
C PHE A 120 3.18 -3.12 -20.69
N LYS A 121 3.23 -2.92 -22.01
CA LYS A 121 2.63 -3.85 -22.96
C LYS A 121 3.39 -5.15 -22.69
N HIS A 122 2.72 -6.07 -21.99
CA HIS A 122 3.27 -7.39 -21.81
C HIS A 122 3.39 -7.96 -23.21
N LEU A 123 4.57 -8.47 -23.52
CA LEU A 123 4.82 -9.13 -24.79
C LEU A 123 3.80 -10.26 -24.90
N THR A 124 3.11 -10.37 -26.03
CA THR A 124 2.26 -11.54 -26.25
C THR A 124 3.13 -12.79 -26.33
N GLU A 125 2.57 -13.96 -26.02
CA GLU A 125 3.31 -15.23 -26.10
C GLU A 125 3.95 -15.41 -27.49
N GLU A 126 3.23 -15.04 -28.55
CA GLU A 126 3.76 -15.08 -29.91
C GLU A 126 4.91 -14.11 -30.14
N GLU A 127 4.82 -12.86 -29.65
CA GLU A 127 5.91 -11.88 -29.76
C GLU A 127 7.15 -12.36 -28.98
N TYR A 128 6.96 -13.04 -27.84
CA TYR A 128 8.05 -13.65 -27.06
C TYR A 128 8.70 -14.81 -27.80
N ARG A 129 7.90 -15.71 -28.37
CA ARG A 129 8.38 -16.86 -29.14
C ARG A 129 9.19 -16.42 -30.36
N GLU A 130 8.68 -15.45 -31.13
CA GLU A 130 9.39 -14.90 -32.30
C GLU A 130 10.71 -14.23 -31.91
N GLN A 131 10.75 -13.48 -30.80
CA GLN A 131 12.00 -12.90 -30.29
C GLN A 131 12.99 -13.99 -29.85
N GLY A 132 12.51 -15.02 -29.17
CA GLY A 132 13.31 -16.17 -28.77
C GLY A 132 13.96 -16.86 -29.98
N GLU A 133 13.18 -17.13 -31.03
CA GLU A 133 13.67 -17.77 -32.26
C GLU A 133 14.70 -16.89 -32.97
N THR A 134 14.41 -15.61 -33.15
CA THR A 134 15.29 -14.69 -33.88
C THR A 134 16.61 -14.43 -33.15
N GLU A 135 16.59 -14.21 -31.84
CA GLU A 135 17.81 -14.03 -31.04
C GLU A 135 18.59 -15.34 -30.91
N THR A 136 17.92 -16.50 -30.83
CA THR A 136 18.59 -17.81 -30.83
C THR A 136 19.32 -18.05 -32.14
N VAL A 137 18.67 -17.80 -33.28
CA VAL A 137 19.31 -17.95 -34.60
C VAL A 137 20.49 -16.99 -34.74
N ARG A 138 20.34 -15.73 -34.31
CA ARG A 138 21.42 -14.73 -34.33
C ARG A 138 22.62 -15.18 -33.49
N ALA A 139 22.38 -15.57 -32.23
CA ALA A 139 23.43 -15.99 -31.31
C ALA A 139 24.16 -17.26 -31.80
N LEU A 140 23.43 -18.20 -32.41
CA LEU A 140 24.05 -19.40 -33.01
C LEU A 140 24.93 -19.05 -34.21
N GLU A 141 24.54 -18.10 -35.05
CA GLU A 141 25.36 -17.66 -36.18
C GLU A 141 26.60 -16.88 -35.72
N GLU A 142 26.44 -16.01 -34.71
CA GLU A 142 27.57 -15.36 -34.06
C GLU A 142 28.54 -16.39 -33.48
N LEU A 143 28.04 -17.43 -32.80
CA LEU A 143 28.86 -18.53 -32.29
C LEU A 143 29.59 -19.27 -33.42
N ARG A 144 28.93 -19.56 -34.54
CA ARG A 144 29.59 -20.17 -35.72
C ARG A 144 30.70 -19.28 -36.26
N SER A 145 30.45 -17.98 -36.39
CA SER A 145 31.44 -17.02 -36.87
C SER A 145 32.65 -16.95 -35.92
N PHE A 146 32.41 -16.98 -34.61
CA PHE A 146 33.44 -16.99 -33.59
C PHE A 146 34.30 -18.25 -33.67
N CYS A 147 33.68 -19.42 -33.83
CA CYS A 147 34.39 -20.69 -33.96
C CYS A 147 35.19 -20.82 -35.27
N ARG A 148 34.81 -20.08 -36.32
CA ARG A 148 35.55 -20.03 -37.59
C ARG A 148 36.78 -19.12 -37.53
N ASN A 149 36.87 -18.24 -36.53
CA ASN A 149 38.00 -17.33 -36.41
C ASN A 149 39.29 -18.07 -36.02
N PRO A 150 40.44 -17.73 -36.63
CA PRO A 150 41.73 -18.41 -36.35
C PRO A 150 42.25 -18.17 -34.93
N GLY A 151 41.68 -17.23 -34.18
CA GLY A 151 42.00 -16.97 -32.77
C GLY A 151 41.18 -17.81 -31.77
N PHE A 152 40.28 -18.67 -32.24
CA PHE A 152 39.47 -19.52 -31.37
C PHE A 152 40.26 -20.74 -30.86
N PRO A 153 40.25 -21.04 -29.54
CA PRO A 153 40.96 -22.19 -28.99
C PRO A 153 40.18 -23.50 -29.25
N SER A 154 40.16 -23.96 -30.51
CA SER A 154 39.37 -25.11 -30.97
C SER A 154 39.66 -26.41 -30.22
N TRP A 155 40.92 -26.70 -29.90
CA TRP A 155 41.31 -27.95 -29.23
C TRP A 155 40.85 -28.00 -27.77
N LEU A 156 40.84 -26.83 -27.09
CA LEU A 156 40.32 -26.71 -25.74
C LEU A 156 38.80 -26.91 -25.72
N ALA A 157 38.08 -26.33 -26.69
CA ALA A 157 36.65 -26.54 -26.82
C ALA A 157 36.30 -28.02 -27.07
N VAL A 158 36.98 -28.66 -28.02
CA VAL A 158 36.78 -30.09 -28.36
C VAL A 158 37.04 -31.00 -27.16
N SER A 159 38.04 -30.69 -26.32
CA SER A 159 38.36 -31.51 -25.13
C SER A 159 37.26 -31.50 -24.06
N LYS A 160 36.40 -30.47 -24.02
CA LYS A 160 35.36 -30.30 -23.01
C LYS A 160 33.98 -30.76 -23.47
N LEU A 161 33.80 -31.00 -24.77
CA LEU A 161 32.51 -31.35 -25.36
C LEU A 161 32.25 -32.85 -25.28
N GLN A 162 31.02 -33.23 -24.94
CA GLN A 162 30.58 -34.64 -24.92
C GLN A 162 30.48 -35.22 -26.34
N TYR A 163 30.05 -34.41 -27.32
CA TYR A 163 29.85 -34.83 -28.71
C TYR A 163 30.60 -33.90 -29.70
N PRO A 164 31.95 -34.02 -29.80
CA PRO A 164 32.75 -33.10 -30.61
C PRO A 164 32.46 -33.19 -32.12
N HIS A 165 32.04 -34.35 -32.61
CA HIS A 165 31.69 -34.55 -34.02
C HIS A 165 30.41 -33.78 -34.42
N ARG A 166 29.39 -33.74 -33.54
CA ARG A 166 28.16 -32.96 -33.77
C ARG A 166 28.48 -31.46 -33.78
N PHE A 167 29.34 -31.02 -32.86
CA PHE A 167 29.78 -29.64 -32.80
C PHE A 167 30.56 -29.21 -34.05
N ALA A 168 31.44 -30.06 -34.58
CA ALA A 168 32.13 -29.77 -35.83
C ALA A 168 31.16 -29.60 -37.01
N GLY A 169 30.15 -30.47 -37.12
CA GLY A 169 29.08 -30.32 -38.10
C GLY A 169 28.32 -29.00 -37.95
N PHE A 170 27.99 -28.61 -36.71
CA PHE A 170 27.33 -27.34 -36.42
C PHE A 170 28.13 -26.12 -36.90
N VAL A 171 29.45 -26.08 -36.65
CA VAL A 171 30.34 -24.98 -37.10
C VAL A 171 30.42 -24.90 -38.64
N LEU A 172 30.32 -26.05 -39.31
CA LEU A 172 30.28 -26.15 -40.77
C LEU A 172 28.91 -25.80 -41.38
N GLY A 173 27.89 -25.56 -40.55
CA GLY A 173 26.56 -25.10 -40.98
C GLY A 173 25.44 -26.14 -40.86
N SER A 174 25.70 -27.31 -40.28
CA SER A 174 24.62 -28.25 -39.94
C SER A 174 23.71 -27.68 -38.83
N PRO A 175 22.44 -28.11 -38.77
CA PRO A 175 21.54 -27.78 -37.67
C PRO A 175 22.14 -28.17 -36.30
N HIS A 176 21.83 -27.38 -35.27
CA HIS A 176 22.29 -27.63 -33.90
C HIS A 176 21.51 -28.77 -33.22
N VAL A 177 20.25 -28.96 -33.61
CA VAL A 177 19.38 -30.06 -33.17
C VAL A 177 19.32 -31.12 -34.27
N SER A 178 19.36 -32.39 -33.90
CA SER A 178 19.18 -33.48 -34.86
C SER A 178 17.71 -33.65 -35.24
N PRO A 179 17.40 -34.14 -36.44
CA PRO A 179 16.01 -34.35 -36.87
C PRO A 179 15.26 -35.39 -36.00
N ALA A 180 15.99 -36.31 -35.37
CA ALA A 180 15.40 -37.28 -34.44
C ALA A 180 14.98 -36.61 -33.13
N GLU A 181 15.80 -35.70 -32.60
CA GLU A 181 15.47 -34.91 -31.40
C GLU A 181 14.31 -33.96 -31.66
N SER A 182 14.27 -33.29 -32.83
CA SER A 182 13.14 -32.42 -33.17
C SER A 182 11.84 -33.22 -33.29
N LYS A 183 11.88 -34.40 -33.92
CA LYS A 183 10.71 -35.29 -34.02
C LYS A 183 10.25 -35.79 -32.65
N ALA A 184 11.17 -36.17 -31.77
CA ALA A 184 10.83 -36.57 -30.40
C ALA A 184 10.16 -35.43 -29.62
N HIS A 185 10.68 -34.19 -29.76
CA HIS A 185 10.07 -33.01 -29.15
C HIS A 185 8.68 -32.68 -29.72
N GLU A 186 8.49 -32.83 -31.03
CA GLU A 186 7.17 -32.67 -31.67
C GLU A 186 6.17 -33.76 -31.22
N GLU A 187 6.63 -34.98 -30.96
CA GLU A 187 5.76 -36.05 -30.44
C GLU A 187 5.35 -35.78 -28.98
N GLU A 188 6.27 -35.28 -28.14
CA GLU A 188 6.03 -35.02 -26.72
C GLU A 188 5.27 -33.70 -26.46
N TYR A 189 5.57 -32.64 -27.22
CA TYR A 189 5.07 -31.28 -27.00
C TYR A 189 4.32 -30.69 -28.21
N GLY A 190 4.06 -31.49 -29.24
CA GLY A 190 3.32 -31.03 -30.41
C GLY A 190 1.83 -30.79 -30.14
N ILE A 191 1.15 -30.25 -31.16
CA ILE A 191 -0.27 -29.92 -31.13
C ILE A 191 -1.14 -31.12 -30.72
N GLY A 192 -0.72 -32.34 -31.08
CA GLY A 192 -1.40 -33.58 -30.70
C GLY A 192 -1.28 -33.93 -29.22
N SER A 193 -0.22 -33.50 -28.53
CA SER A 193 0.00 -33.73 -27.10
C SER A 193 -0.84 -32.78 -26.24
N PHE A 194 -0.87 -31.49 -26.61
CA PHE A 194 -1.69 -30.48 -25.93
C PHE A 194 -3.19 -30.83 -25.92
N PHE A 195 -3.73 -31.32 -27.04
CA PHE A 195 -5.13 -31.75 -27.12
C PHE A 195 -5.45 -33.01 -26.31
N LEU A 196 -4.46 -33.88 -26.11
CA LEU A 196 -4.59 -35.10 -25.32
C LEU A 196 -4.54 -34.78 -23.82
N GLU A 197 -3.68 -33.83 -23.43
CA GLU A 197 -3.60 -33.31 -22.07
C GLU A 197 -4.88 -32.57 -21.66
N GLU A 198 -5.43 -31.71 -22.53
CA GLU A 198 -6.70 -31.00 -22.28
C GLU A 198 -7.87 -31.96 -22.04
N GLN A 199 -8.01 -33.00 -22.88
CA GLN A 199 -9.03 -34.04 -22.68
C GLN A 199 -8.83 -34.86 -21.39
N LEU A 200 -7.58 -35.11 -20.98
CA LEU A 200 -7.29 -35.80 -19.73
C LEU A 200 -7.68 -34.97 -18.50
N PHE A 201 -7.45 -33.65 -18.54
CA PHE A 201 -7.88 -32.75 -17.47
C PHE A 201 -9.40 -32.60 -17.42
N GLU A 202 -10.07 -32.54 -18.58
CA GLU A 202 -11.53 -32.46 -18.67
C GLU A 202 -12.20 -33.74 -18.14
N MET A 203 -11.71 -34.92 -18.53
CA MET A 203 -12.20 -36.21 -18.01
C MET A 203 -11.97 -36.39 -16.50
N ARG A 204 -10.85 -35.87 -15.97
CA ARG A 204 -10.59 -35.89 -14.52
C ARG A 204 -11.56 -34.97 -13.78
N ALA A 205 -11.81 -33.77 -14.28
CA ALA A 205 -12.73 -32.82 -13.66
C ALA A 205 -14.17 -33.37 -13.61
N GLU A 206 -14.63 -34.08 -14.64
CA GLU A 206 -15.94 -34.75 -14.65
C GLU A 206 -16.01 -35.89 -13.61
N SER A 207 -14.92 -36.62 -13.38
CA SER A 207 -14.89 -37.71 -12.40
C SER A 207 -14.94 -37.25 -10.93
N GLU A 208 -14.54 -36.01 -10.64
CA GLU A 208 -14.55 -35.43 -9.29
C GLU A 208 -15.89 -34.75 -8.92
N GLN A 209 -16.80 -34.57 -9.88
CA GLN A 209 -18.08 -33.88 -9.67
C GLN A 209 -19.26 -34.84 -9.40
N GLY A 210 -18.98 -36.11 -9.10
CA GLY A 210 -19.95 -37.20 -8.97
C GLY A 210 -20.52 -37.54 -7.58
N ASP A 211 -20.12 -36.88 -6.49
CA ASP A 211 -20.64 -37.17 -5.13
C ASP A 211 -21.31 -35.94 -4.48
N PRO A 212 -22.66 -35.92 -4.32
CA PRO A 212 -23.36 -34.89 -3.55
C PRO A 212 -24.01 -35.45 -2.28
N ALA A 213 -23.50 -35.08 -1.10
CA ALA A 213 -24.12 -35.21 0.23
C ALA A 213 -23.12 -34.64 1.28
N THR A 214 -23.40 -33.79 2.28
CA THR A 214 -24.62 -33.38 2.99
C THR A 214 -24.30 -32.09 3.79
N SER A 215 -25.33 -31.26 4.01
CA SER A 215 -25.35 -30.02 4.80
C SER A 215 -25.01 -30.19 6.29
N ILE A 216 -24.31 -29.20 6.82
CA ILE A 216 -23.98 -28.98 8.24
C ILE A 216 -25.26 -28.73 9.06
N HIS A 217 -25.40 -29.41 10.21
CA HIS A 217 -26.29 -29.03 11.32
C HIS A 217 -25.46 -28.87 12.60
N GLU A 218 -25.60 -27.70 13.23
CA GLU A 218 -24.97 -27.31 14.49
C GLU A 218 -25.41 -28.18 15.67
N GLY A 219 -24.46 -28.49 16.55
CA GLY A 219 -24.68 -29.02 17.89
C GLY A 219 -23.61 -28.45 18.82
N GLU A 220 -24.06 -27.72 19.83
CA GLU A 220 -23.28 -27.20 20.97
C GLU A 220 -22.70 -28.39 21.78
N ASP A 221 -21.47 -28.25 22.30
CA ASP A 221 -21.17 -28.36 23.73
C ASP A 221 -19.65 -28.27 24.00
N GLU A 222 -19.37 -27.58 25.10
CA GLU A 222 -18.16 -27.39 25.93
C GLU A 222 -17.30 -28.67 26.09
N GLU A 223 -16.01 -28.73 26.42
CA GLU A 223 -15.07 -27.86 27.14
C GLU A 223 -13.65 -28.54 27.08
N GLU A 224 -12.61 -27.73 27.35
CA GLU A 224 -11.31 -28.05 27.97
C GLU A 224 -10.10 -28.71 27.22
N GLU A 225 -8.98 -27.95 27.33
CA GLU A 225 -7.58 -28.33 27.63
C GLU A 225 -6.81 -29.25 26.64
N ASP A 226 -5.52 -29.08 26.31
CA ASP A 226 -4.49 -28.10 26.60
C ASP A 226 -3.31 -28.36 25.62
N GLU A 227 -2.42 -27.37 25.50
CA GLU A 227 -0.98 -27.51 25.21
C GLU A 227 -0.47 -28.17 23.89
N ASP A 228 0.09 -27.32 23.02
CA ASP A 228 1.55 -27.18 22.80
C ASP A 228 2.06 -27.20 21.34
N GLU A 229 2.91 -26.21 21.09
CA GLU A 229 4.05 -26.15 20.18
C GLU A 229 4.14 -27.07 18.93
N THR A 230 4.11 -26.48 17.73
CA THR A 230 5.34 -26.14 16.96
C THR A 230 5.05 -25.94 15.47
N HIS A 231 5.54 -24.82 14.94
CA HIS A 231 5.75 -24.59 13.51
C HIS A 231 6.61 -25.71 12.89
N LYS A 232 6.12 -26.36 11.84
CA LYS A 232 6.99 -27.04 10.86
C LYS A 232 6.78 -26.50 9.45
N GLN A 233 7.71 -25.59 9.14
CA GLN A 233 8.16 -25.19 7.82
C GLN A 233 8.67 -26.43 7.07
N THR A 234 7.99 -26.84 5.99
CA THR A 234 8.49 -27.91 5.12
C THR A 234 9.54 -27.35 4.17
N ALA A 235 10.78 -27.74 4.44
CA ALA A 235 11.94 -27.46 3.60
C ALA A 235 11.95 -28.36 2.36
N PHE A 236 12.33 -27.77 1.23
CA PHE A 236 12.67 -28.43 -0.03
C PHE A 236 13.92 -29.31 0.16
N PRO A 237 13.92 -30.60 -0.22
CA PRO A 237 15.11 -31.41 -0.13
C PRO A 237 16.01 -31.22 -1.36
N TYR A 238 17.28 -30.94 -1.08
CA TYR A 238 18.40 -30.87 -1.99
C TYR A 238 18.87 -32.27 -2.43
N ALA A 239 19.52 -32.28 -3.58
CA ALA A 239 20.21 -33.40 -4.21
C ALA A 239 21.32 -34.02 -3.35
N THR A 240 21.32 -35.33 -3.20
CA THR A 240 22.49 -36.24 -3.02
C THR A 240 21.86 -37.64 -2.92
N GLU A 241 22.30 -38.73 -3.55
CA GLU A 241 23.59 -39.31 -3.92
C GLU A 241 23.31 -40.46 -4.90
N LEU A 242 24.40 -41.05 -5.40
CA LEU A 242 24.60 -42.45 -5.86
C LEU A 242 24.89 -42.56 -7.36
N LEU A 243 26.17 -42.54 -7.76
CA LEU A 243 27.17 -43.64 -7.71
C LEU A 243 26.86 -44.70 -8.77
#